data_AF-A0A5C7HG75-F1
#
_entry.id   AF-A0A5C7HG75-F1
#
_cell.length_a   1.000
_cell.length_b   1.000
_cell.length_c   1.000
_cell.angle_alpha   90.00
_cell.angle_beta   90.00
_cell.angle_gamma   90.00
#
_symmetry.space_group_name_H-M   'P 1'
#
loop_
_entity.id
_entity.type
_entity.pdbx_description
1 polymer ?
#
loop_
_entity_poly.entity_id
_entity_poly.type
_entity_poly.pdbx_seq_one_letter_code
_entity_poly.pdbx_strand_id
1 'polypeptide(L)'
;MESPEADHQASLRLRGQAEIWRHMFAFLDSLALKCAIELQIPDIIHSQGIGRPITLSQIISCIDNAPSPDISYLERILRLWLVNGSDEYTDLSALYLIETHAYVVGSWNFLSQSVKEGGMTFEKAFGKRSLWDLASQDNRFNKLFNDGMACTGRILLREMVAGYKDGFGCLRSLVDVGGGIGGMISEIVKSYPHIKGINFDLPHVIATAPVYDRVSHIAASNSKC
;
A
#
# COMPACT_ATOMS: atom_id res chain seq x y z
N MET A 1 8.44 -49.37 21.86
CA MET A 1 9.27 -48.52 20.99
C MET A 1 8.51 -48.41 19.69
N GLU A 2 7.96 -47.23 19.37
CA GLU A 2 7.33 -47.01 18.07
C GLU A 2 8.38 -47.10 16.95
N SER A 3 7.96 -47.49 15.74
CA SER A 3 8.86 -47.68 14.60
C SER A 3 9.40 -46.33 14.10
N PRO A 4 10.68 -46.21 13.70
CA PRO A 4 11.24 -44.97 13.12
C PRO A 4 10.44 -44.40 11.94
N GLU A 5 9.74 -45.25 11.19
CA GLU A 5 8.84 -44.82 10.11
C GLU A 5 7.56 -44.16 10.63
N ALA A 6 7.02 -44.64 11.75
CA ALA A 6 5.85 -44.05 12.40
C ALA A 6 6.20 -42.67 12.99
N ASP A 7 7.38 -42.55 13.60
CA ASP A 7 7.91 -41.28 14.12
C ASP A 7 8.14 -40.25 12.99
N HIS A 8 8.68 -40.70 11.85
CA HIS A 8 8.87 -39.86 10.67
C HIS A 8 7.54 -39.35 10.09
N GLN A 9 6.54 -40.22 9.96
CA GLN A 9 5.20 -39.86 9.49
C GLN A 9 4.47 -38.91 10.45
N ALA A 10 4.60 -39.12 11.77
CA ALA A 10 4.07 -38.21 12.77
C ALA A 10 4.71 -36.82 12.67
N SER A 11 6.04 -36.76 12.52
CA SER A 11 6.76 -35.51 12.30
C SER A 11 6.29 -34.78 11.03
N LEU A 12 6.08 -35.49 9.92
CA LEU A 12 5.58 -34.89 8.68
C LEU A 12 4.17 -34.30 8.85
N ARG A 13 3.28 -35.01 9.55
CA ARG A 13 1.92 -34.52 9.86
C ARG A 13 1.94 -33.25 10.71
N LEU A 14 2.80 -33.22 11.73
CA LEU A 14 2.97 -32.04 12.59
C LEU A 14 3.47 -30.83 11.80
N ARG A 15 4.44 -31.02 10.90
CA ARG A 15 4.92 -29.96 10.00
C ARG A 15 3.81 -29.43 9.09
N GLY A 16 3.03 -30.34 8.48
CA GLY A 16 1.89 -29.95 7.66
C GLY A 16 0.82 -29.16 8.43
N GLN A 17 0.54 -29.55 9.67
CA GLN A 17 -0.38 -28.79 10.55
C GLN A 17 0.16 -27.39 10.86
N ALA A 18 1.45 -27.27 11.18
CA ALA A 18 2.09 -25.98 11.43
C ALA A 18 2.04 -25.06 10.20
N GLU A 19 2.25 -25.61 9.00
CA GLU A 19 2.11 -24.85 7.75
C GLU A 19 0.68 -24.36 7.52
N ILE A 20 -0.33 -25.22 7.76
CA ILE A 20 -1.74 -24.82 7.66
C ILE A 20 -2.07 -23.70 8.65
N TRP A 21 -1.61 -23.79 9.91
CA TRP A 21 -1.82 -22.71 10.87
C TRP A 21 -1.14 -21.41 10.44
N ARG A 22 0.07 -21.48 9.89
CA ARG A 22 0.75 -20.30 9.35
C ARG A 22 -0.07 -19.63 8.26
N HIS A 23 -0.67 -20.40 7.34
CA HIS A 23 -1.56 -19.85 6.31
C HIS A 23 -2.87 -19.30 6.89
N MET A 24 -3.47 -20.01 7.83
CA MET A 24 -4.71 -19.61 8.50
C MET A 24 -4.56 -18.26 9.21
N PHE A 25 -3.40 -18.02 9.82
CA PHE A 25 -3.12 -16.82 10.61
C PHE A 25 -2.23 -15.79 9.92
N ALA A 26 -1.84 -15.99 8.65
CA ALA A 26 -0.99 -15.08 7.90
C ALA A 26 -1.55 -13.65 7.82
N PHE A 27 -2.87 -13.49 7.89
CA PHE A 27 -3.52 -12.18 7.90
C PHE A 27 -3.21 -11.36 9.16
N LEU A 28 -2.86 -12.01 10.29
CA LEU A 28 -2.55 -11.31 11.54
C LEU A 28 -1.29 -10.46 11.42
N ASP A 29 -0.27 -10.95 10.70
CA ASP A 29 0.93 -10.16 10.41
C ASP A 29 0.54 -8.89 9.67
N SER A 30 -0.38 -9.02 8.70
CA SER A 30 -0.81 -7.87 7.93
C SER A 30 -1.60 -6.85 8.75
N LEU A 31 -2.48 -7.32 9.63
CA LEU A 31 -3.26 -6.44 10.50
C LEU A 31 -2.41 -5.81 11.60
N ALA A 32 -1.38 -6.51 12.09
CA ALA A 32 -0.44 -5.94 13.06
C ALA A 32 0.34 -4.78 12.44
N LEU A 33 0.85 -4.93 11.21
CA LEU A 33 1.54 -3.87 10.48
C LEU A 33 0.58 -2.71 10.15
N LYS A 34 -0.65 -3.02 9.71
CA LYS A 34 -1.68 -2.00 9.48
C LYS A 34 -1.91 -1.17 10.74
N CYS A 35 -2.08 -1.83 11.89
CA CYS A 35 -2.28 -1.17 13.16
C CYS A 35 -1.09 -0.28 13.53
N ALA A 36 0.14 -0.75 13.32
CA ALA A 36 1.34 0.04 13.57
C ALA A 36 1.37 1.33 12.72
N ILE A 37 0.99 1.25 11.45
CA ILE A 37 0.90 2.40 10.54
C ILE A 37 -0.23 3.35 10.97
N GLU A 38 -1.42 2.83 11.28
CA GLU A 38 -2.58 3.64 11.70
C GLU A 38 -2.32 4.39 13.01
N LEU A 39 -1.55 3.79 13.92
CA LEU A 39 -1.11 4.41 15.18
C LEU A 39 0.13 5.29 15.01
N GLN A 40 0.67 5.44 13.79
CA GLN A 40 1.87 6.22 13.49
C GLN A 40 3.09 5.81 14.34
N ILE A 41 3.15 4.53 14.72
CA ILE A 41 4.23 4.01 15.57
C ILE A 41 5.62 4.23 14.94
N PRO A 42 5.83 3.99 13.63
CA PRO A 42 7.12 4.27 13.00
C PRO A 42 7.54 5.74 13.12
N ASP A 43 6.61 6.69 12.92
CA ASP A 43 6.89 8.12 13.01
C ASP A 43 7.19 8.55 14.45
N ILE A 44 6.45 8.02 15.43
CA ILE A 44 6.70 8.23 16.86
C ILE A 44 8.12 7.76 17.22
N ILE A 45 8.52 6.57 16.78
CA ILE A 45 9.87 6.04 17.04
C ILE A 45 10.93 6.92 16.37
N HIS A 46 10.74 7.26 15.09
CA HIS A 46 11.70 8.06 14.33
C HIS A 46 11.89 9.47 14.93
N SER A 47 10.83 10.07 15.48
CA SER A 47 10.87 11.40 16.09
C SER A 47 11.83 11.50 17.29
N GLN A 48 12.16 10.38 17.95
CA GLN A 48 13.09 10.36 19.09
C GLN A 48 14.56 10.42 18.67
N GLY A 49 14.87 10.18 17.39
CA GLY A 49 16.22 10.15 16.83
C GLY A 49 16.72 8.73 16.56
N ILE A 50 17.50 8.59 15.48
CA ILE A 50 18.01 7.30 14.98
C ILE A 50 18.82 6.58 16.07
N GLY A 51 18.50 5.31 16.31
CA GLY A 51 19.22 4.44 17.25
C GLY A 51 18.91 4.69 18.73
N ARG A 52 17.93 5.53 19.07
CA ARG A 52 17.50 5.73 20.46
C ARG A 52 16.35 4.79 20.83
N PRO A 53 16.50 3.96 21.88
CA PRO A 53 15.41 3.14 22.38
C PRO A 53 14.25 4.00 22.90
N ILE A 54 13.01 3.61 22.60
CA ILE A 54 11.79 4.21 23.15
C ILE A 54 11.02 3.17 23.97
N THR A 55 10.41 3.58 25.06
CA THR A 55 9.60 2.70 25.93
C THR A 55 8.13 2.64 25.46
N LEU A 56 7.41 1.58 25.86
CA LEU A 56 5.97 1.45 25.56
C LEU A 56 5.16 2.64 26.08
N SER A 57 5.44 3.11 27.30
CA SER A 57 4.74 4.25 27.88
C SER A 57 4.98 5.55 27.11
N GLN A 58 6.19 5.77 26.59
CA GLN A 58 6.49 6.91 25.73
C GLN A 58 5.75 6.83 24.40
N ILE A 59 5.73 5.66 23.75
CA ILE A 59 4.94 5.45 22.53
C ILE A 59 3.48 5.82 22.79
N ILE A 60 2.89 5.26 23.85
CA ILE A 60 1.49 5.50 24.21
C ILE A 60 1.19 6.98 24.45
N SER A 61 2.09 7.69 25.13
CA SER A 61 1.90 9.12 25.39
C SER A 61 1.89 9.98 24.13
N CYS A 62 2.42 9.45 23.02
CA CYS A 62 2.44 10.11 21.71
C CYS A 62 1.31 9.65 20.78
N ILE A 63 0.49 8.66 21.16
CA ILE A 63 -0.66 8.23 20.35
C ILE A 63 -1.79 9.24 20.51
N ASP A 64 -2.13 9.91 19.41
CA ASP A 64 -3.25 10.84 19.38
C ASP A 64 -4.59 10.15 19.64
N ASN A 65 -5.47 10.82 20.39
CA ASN A 65 -6.85 10.37 20.64
C ASN A 65 -6.96 8.94 21.23
N ALA A 66 -6.05 8.55 22.13
CA ALA A 66 -6.09 7.28 22.85
C ALA A 66 -6.64 7.44 24.29
N PRO A 67 -7.96 7.37 24.53
CA PRO A 67 -8.55 7.59 25.86
C PRO A 67 -8.28 6.44 26.84
N SER A 68 -8.04 5.23 26.33
CA SER A 68 -7.78 4.03 27.14
C SER A 68 -6.86 3.06 26.38
N PRO A 69 -5.57 3.41 26.22
CA PRO A 69 -4.61 2.59 25.47
C PRO A 69 -4.34 1.26 26.19
N ASP A 70 -4.42 0.15 25.46
CA ASP A 70 -4.07 -1.18 25.98
C ASP A 70 -2.59 -1.49 25.72
N ILE A 71 -1.80 -1.48 26.79
CA ILE A 71 -0.36 -1.72 26.75
C ILE A 71 -0.05 -3.15 26.26
N SER A 72 -0.89 -4.13 26.62
CA SER A 72 -0.67 -5.54 26.28
C SER A 72 -0.82 -5.78 24.78
N TYR A 73 -1.81 -5.15 24.15
CA TYR A 73 -1.96 -5.21 22.69
C TYR A 73 -0.81 -4.50 21.97
N LEU A 74 -0.43 -3.31 22.43
CA LEU A 74 0.69 -2.57 21.85
C LEU A 74 2.00 -3.37 21.92
N GLU A 75 2.29 -3.98 23.07
CA GLU A 75 3.45 -4.85 23.24
C GLU A 75 3.46 -6.00 22.23
N ARG A 76 2.31 -6.68 22.05
CA ARG A 76 2.19 -7.80 21.10
C ARG A 76 2.39 -7.35 19.66
N ILE A 77 1.82 -6.20 19.27
CA ILE A 77 1.97 -5.63 17.92
C ILE A 77 3.43 -5.28 17.65
N LEU A 78 4.09 -4.59 18.59
CA LEU A 78 5.50 -4.22 18.45
C LEU A 78 6.42 -5.44 18.38
N ARG A 79 6.13 -6.50 19.17
CA ARG A 79 6.88 -7.76 19.09
C ARG A 79 6.72 -8.42 17.72
N LEU A 80 5.50 -8.48 17.17
CA LEU A 80 5.26 -9.02 15.82
C LEU A 80 5.97 -8.19 14.75
N TRP A 81 5.95 -6.87 14.88
CA TRP A 81 6.60 -5.95 13.95
C TRP A 81 8.13 -6.11 13.94
N LEU A 82 8.76 -6.16 15.12
CA LEU A 82 10.21 -6.34 15.27
C LEU A 82 10.72 -7.68 14.72
N VAL A 83 9.92 -8.74 14.83
CA VAL A 83 10.28 -10.07 14.29
C VAL A 83 10.30 -10.06 12.75
N ASN A 84 9.52 -9.19 12.12
CA ASN A 84 9.35 -9.18 10.66
C ASN A 84 10.23 -8.15 9.93
N GLY A 85 11.00 -7.31 10.65
CA GLY A 85 12.05 -6.42 10.13
C GLY A 85 11.52 -5.19 9.38
N SER A 86 11.73 -3.98 9.89
CA SER A 86 10.83 -2.86 9.58
C SER A 86 11.41 -1.49 9.21
N ASP A 87 12.68 -1.41 8.84
CA ASP A 87 13.32 -0.11 8.58
C ASP A 87 12.92 0.54 7.23
N GLU A 88 12.22 -0.16 6.33
CA GLU A 88 11.84 0.35 4.99
C GLU A 88 10.33 0.67 4.80
N TYR A 89 9.47 0.47 5.81
CA TYR A 89 8.01 0.51 5.60
C TYR A 89 7.40 1.91 5.45
N THR A 90 8.08 2.99 5.87
CA THR A 90 7.50 4.33 5.87
C THR A 90 7.14 4.84 4.48
N ASP A 91 7.91 4.45 3.45
CA ASP A 91 7.70 4.90 2.08
C ASP A 91 6.53 4.17 1.38
N LEU A 92 6.01 3.08 1.94
CA LEU A 92 4.90 2.29 1.38
C LEU A 92 3.64 2.24 2.25
N SER A 93 3.61 2.98 3.36
CA SER A 93 2.48 2.99 4.31
C SER A 93 1.12 3.20 3.64
N ALA A 94 1.01 4.16 2.72
CA ALA A 94 -0.26 4.45 2.05
C ALA A 94 -0.71 3.29 1.13
N LEU A 95 0.21 2.68 0.38
CA LEU A 95 -0.10 1.49 -0.42
C LEU A 95 -0.56 0.34 0.47
N TYR A 96 0.14 0.14 1.58
CA TYR A 96 -0.19 -0.91 2.54
C TYR A 96 -1.61 -0.76 3.12
N LEU A 97 -1.99 0.48 3.45
CA LEU A 97 -3.33 0.80 3.92
C LEU A 97 -4.41 0.57 2.86
N ILE A 98 -4.12 0.74 1.56
CA ILE A 98 -5.04 0.39 0.46
C ILE A 98 -5.23 -1.12 0.41
N GLU A 99 -4.15 -1.88 0.34
CA GLU A 99 -4.20 -3.35 0.18
C GLU A 99 -4.89 -4.03 1.38
N THR A 100 -4.77 -3.42 2.56
CA THR A 100 -5.45 -3.86 3.78
C THR A 100 -6.77 -3.13 4.06
N HIS A 101 -7.23 -2.27 3.13
CA HIS A 101 -8.51 -1.59 3.26
C HIS A 101 -9.66 -2.61 3.18
N ALA A 102 -10.74 -2.36 3.93
CA ALA A 102 -11.87 -3.28 4.01
C ALA A 102 -12.48 -3.60 2.64
N TYR A 103 -12.46 -2.64 1.71
CA TYR A 103 -12.91 -2.87 0.33
C TYR A 103 -12.06 -3.88 -0.42
N VAL A 104 -10.73 -3.72 -0.38
CA VAL A 104 -9.80 -4.58 -1.11
C VAL A 104 -9.76 -5.96 -0.47
N VAL A 105 -9.58 -6.03 0.85
CA VAL A 105 -9.56 -7.31 1.59
C VAL A 105 -10.88 -8.04 1.46
N GLY A 106 -12.00 -7.33 1.61
CA GLY A 106 -13.34 -7.90 1.50
C GLY A 106 -13.60 -8.52 0.14
N SER A 107 -13.02 -7.96 -0.93
CA SER A 107 -13.19 -8.49 -2.29
C SER A 107 -12.61 -9.89 -2.48
N TRP A 108 -11.54 -10.24 -1.76
CA TRP A 108 -10.90 -11.56 -1.89
C TRP A 108 -11.79 -12.72 -1.46
N ASN A 109 -12.85 -12.48 -0.67
CA ASN A 109 -13.86 -13.49 -0.34
C ASN A 109 -14.60 -14.02 -1.59
N PHE A 110 -14.56 -13.29 -2.71
CA PHE A 110 -15.20 -13.65 -3.96
C PHE A 110 -14.25 -14.35 -4.95
N LEU A 111 -13.01 -14.66 -4.54
CA LEU A 111 -12.01 -15.28 -5.41
C LEU A 111 -12.49 -16.62 -6.01
N SER A 112 -13.07 -17.50 -5.18
CA SER A 112 -13.64 -18.77 -5.63
C SER A 112 -14.76 -18.59 -6.66
N GLN A 113 -15.52 -17.50 -6.56
CA GLN A 113 -16.57 -17.18 -7.52
C GLN A 113 -15.98 -16.63 -8.82
N SER A 114 -14.96 -15.77 -8.75
CA SER A 114 -14.21 -15.30 -9.92
C SER A 114 -13.55 -16.43 -10.71
N VAL A 115 -13.02 -17.45 -10.03
CA VAL A 115 -12.48 -18.64 -10.71
C VAL A 115 -13.56 -19.40 -11.48
N LYS A 116 -14.78 -19.50 -10.92
CA LYS A 116 -15.88 -20.25 -11.53
C LYS A 116 -16.57 -19.52 -12.68
N GLU A 117 -16.72 -18.21 -12.55
CA GLU A 117 -17.61 -17.42 -13.40
C GLU A 117 -16.88 -16.38 -14.25
N GLY A 118 -15.57 -16.20 -14.03
CA GLY A 118 -14.82 -15.06 -14.56
C GLY A 118 -15.22 -13.73 -13.89
N GLY A 119 -14.54 -12.66 -14.30
CA GLY A 119 -14.72 -11.31 -13.78
C GLY A 119 -13.93 -11.00 -12.50
N MET A 120 -13.81 -9.71 -12.19
CA MET A 120 -12.99 -9.23 -11.07
C MET A 120 -13.64 -9.50 -9.72
N THR A 121 -12.86 -9.90 -8.73
CA THR A 121 -13.32 -10.14 -7.35
C THR A 121 -14.00 -8.91 -6.76
N PHE A 122 -13.41 -7.74 -7.02
CA PHE A 122 -13.94 -6.45 -6.56
C PHE A 122 -15.33 -6.15 -7.11
N GLU A 123 -15.53 -6.31 -8.42
CA GLU A 123 -16.84 -6.08 -9.04
C GLU A 123 -17.90 -7.03 -8.50
N LYS A 124 -17.55 -8.30 -8.25
CA LYS A 124 -18.46 -9.26 -7.62
C LYS A 124 -18.85 -8.84 -6.20
N ALA A 125 -17.89 -8.38 -5.41
CA ALA A 125 -18.11 -7.94 -4.03
C ALA A 125 -19.00 -6.69 -3.94
N PHE A 126 -18.91 -5.77 -4.91
CA PHE A 126 -19.55 -4.46 -4.83
C PHE A 126 -20.68 -4.24 -5.86
N GLY A 127 -21.28 -5.33 -6.37
CA GLY A 127 -22.48 -5.25 -7.20
C GLY A 127 -22.22 -4.70 -8.61
N LYS A 128 -21.13 -5.18 -9.25
CA LYS A 128 -20.61 -4.76 -10.56
C LYS A 128 -20.05 -3.33 -10.63
N ARG A 129 -19.86 -2.67 -9.48
CA ARG A 129 -19.10 -1.42 -9.41
C ARG A 129 -17.62 -1.73 -9.45
N SER A 130 -16.90 -1.00 -10.29
CA SER A 130 -15.44 -1.05 -10.31
C SER A 130 -14.85 -0.38 -9.05
N LEU A 131 -13.56 -0.60 -8.82
CA LEU A 131 -12.80 0.11 -7.81
C LEU A 131 -12.90 1.63 -7.98
N TRP A 132 -12.84 2.08 -9.24
CA TRP A 132 -12.90 3.49 -9.62
C TRP A 132 -14.26 4.11 -9.33
N ASP A 133 -15.35 3.36 -9.53
CA ASP A 133 -16.70 3.84 -9.23
C ASP A 133 -16.85 4.11 -7.73
N LEU A 134 -16.30 3.23 -6.87
CA LEU A 134 -16.31 3.43 -5.43
C LEU A 134 -15.39 4.57 -5.00
N ALA A 135 -14.17 4.64 -5.55
CA ALA A 135 -13.26 5.75 -5.28
C ALA A 135 -13.91 7.10 -5.62
N SER A 136 -14.63 7.20 -6.74
CA SER A 136 -15.32 8.44 -7.11
C SER A 136 -16.42 8.87 -6.12
N GLN A 137 -16.95 7.94 -5.31
CA GLN A 137 -18.03 8.16 -4.35
C GLN A 137 -17.54 8.33 -2.91
N ASP A 138 -16.37 7.78 -2.57
CA ASP A 138 -15.76 7.85 -1.25
C ASP A 138 -14.46 8.65 -1.31
N ASN A 139 -14.54 9.94 -0.97
CA ASN A 139 -13.39 10.85 -0.97
C ASN A 139 -12.24 10.38 -0.08
N ARG A 140 -12.53 9.71 1.04
CA ARG A 140 -11.49 9.21 1.95
C ARG A 140 -10.75 8.05 1.31
N PHE A 141 -11.49 7.12 0.71
CA PHE A 141 -10.90 6.02 -0.03
C PHE A 141 -10.14 6.50 -1.28
N ASN A 142 -10.69 7.45 -2.04
CA ASN A 142 -10.03 8.06 -3.20
C ASN A 142 -8.68 8.69 -2.82
N LYS A 143 -8.68 9.48 -1.73
CA LYS A 143 -7.45 10.09 -1.23
C LYS A 143 -6.43 9.02 -0.86
N LEU A 144 -6.85 8.01 -0.09
CA LEU A 144 -5.98 6.91 0.31
C LEU A 144 -5.42 6.16 -0.90
N PHE A 145 -6.26 5.90 -1.90
CA PHE A 145 -5.87 5.26 -3.15
C PHE A 145 -4.80 6.07 -3.90
N ASN A 146 -5.03 7.37 -4.08
CA ASN A 146 -4.10 8.28 -4.73
C ASN A 146 -2.77 8.40 -3.97
N ASP A 147 -2.82 8.46 -2.63
CA ASP A 147 -1.62 8.53 -1.79
C ASP A 147 -0.77 7.25 -1.94
N GLY A 148 -1.40 6.08 -1.99
CA GLY A 148 -0.68 4.81 -2.14
C GLY A 148 -0.13 4.58 -3.56
N MET A 149 -0.83 5.02 -4.60
CA MET A 149 -0.24 5.04 -5.94
C MET A 149 0.96 5.99 -6.03
N ALA A 150 0.85 7.18 -5.40
CA ALA A 150 1.92 8.16 -5.39
C ALA A 150 3.18 7.66 -4.64
N CYS A 151 3.02 6.90 -3.56
CA CYS A 151 4.17 6.40 -2.80
C CYS A 151 5.00 5.38 -3.58
N THR A 152 4.35 4.45 -4.27
CA THR A 152 5.00 3.50 -5.20
C THR A 152 5.64 4.24 -6.39
N GLY A 153 4.93 5.22 -6.96
CA GLY A 153 5.43 6.01 -8.08
C GLY A 153 6.75 6.72 -7.77
N ARG A 154 6.95 7.21 -6.54
CA ARG A 154 8.22 7.84 -6.12
C ARG A 154 9.40 6.86 -6.12
N ILE A 155 9.19 5.64 -5.64
CA ILE A 155 10.24 4.61 -5.60
C ILE A 155 10.63 4.22 -7.04
N LEU A 156 9.63 3.91 -7.86
CA LEU A 156 9.87 3.54 -9.27
C LEU A 156 10.57 4.64 -10.04
N LEU A 157 10.20 5.90 -9.80
CA LEU A 157 10.84 7.02 -10.46
C LEU A 157 12.30 7.18 -10.05
N ARG A 158 12.65 7.03 -8.77
CA ARG A 158 14.05 7.10 -8.30
C ARG A 158 14.92 6.09 -9.05
N GLU A 159 14.44 4.85 -9.14
CA GLU A 159 15.13 3.78 -9.86
C GLU A 159 15.17 4.03 -11.37
N MET A 160 14.07 4.50 -11.96
CA MET A 160 14.00 4.83 -13.38
C MET A 160 14.97 5.96 -13.75
N VAL A 161 15.04 7.03 -12.97
CA VAL A 161 15.98 8.14 -13.23
C VAL A 161 17.43 7.65 -13.11
N ALA A 162 17.73 6.84 -12.10
CA ALA A 162 19.07 6.27 -11.91
C ALA A 162 19.48 5.31 -13.05
N GLY A 163 18.56 4.46 -13.50
CA GLY A 163 18.82 3.43 -14.50
C GLY A 163 18.70 3.89 -15.95
N TYR A 164 17.70 4.70 -16.27
CA TYR A 164 17.37 5.13 -17.64
C TYR A 164 18.21 6.32 -18.11
N LYS A 165 18.79 7.10 -17.17
CA LYS A 165 19.73 8.21 -17.44
C LYS A 165 19.20 9.13 -18.55
N ASP A 166 19.93 9.28 -19.65
CA ASP A 166 19.62 10.19 -20.76
C ASP A 166 18.44 9.75 -21.64
N GLY A 167 17.73 8.67 -21.32
CA GLY A 167 16.59 8.19 -22.10
C GLY A 167 15.43 9.20 -22.22
N PHE A 168 15.38 10.21 -21.34
CA PHE A 168 14.46 11.36 -21.44
C PHE A 168 15.07 12.58 -22.16
N GLY A 169 16.37 12.57 -22.45
CA GLY A 169 17.12 13.73 -22.93
C GLY A 169 16.67 14.26 -24.28
N CYS A 170 16.16 13.40 -25.18
CA CYS A 170 15.67 13.81 -26.50
C CYS A 170 14.18 14.19 -26.53
N LEU A 171 13.43 13.94 -25.45
CA LEU A 171 12.00 14.22 -25.39
C LEU A 171 11.74 15.71 -25.22
N ARG A 172 10.68 16.21 -25.85
CA ARG A 172 10.20 17.59 -25.66
C ARG A 172 8.87 17.64 -24.90
N SER A 173 8.09 16.57 -24.98
CA SER A 173 6.81 16.42 -24.32
C SER A 173 6.67 14.98 -23.87
N LEU A 174 6.07 14.77 -22.70
CA LEU A 174 5.78 13.46 -22.16
C LEU A 174 4.35 13.43 -21.62
N VAL A 175 3.61 12.39 -21.97
CA VAL A 175 2.23 12.15 -21.49
C VAL A 175 2.27 10.95 -20.55
N ASP A 176 1.76 11.15 -19.34
CA ASP A 176 1.59 10.12 -18.32
C ASP A 176 0.11 9.70 -18.29
N VAL A 177 -0.20 8.53 -18.83
CA VAL A 177 -1.57 8.01 -18.98
C VAL A 177 -1.90 7.12 -17.79
N GLY A 178 -2.92 7.49 -17.02
CA GLY A 178 -3.14 6.90 -15.69
C GLY A 178 -2.14 7.44 -14.66
N GLY A 179 -1.67 8.69 -14.86
CA GLY A 179 -0.63 9.32 -14.02
C GLY A 179 -1.10 9.73 -12.62
N GLY A 180 -2.35 9.41 -12.26
CA GLY A 180 -2.96 9.74 -10.99
C GLY A 180 -3.03 11.25 -10.77
N ILE A 181 -2.59 11.68 -9.59
CA ILE A 181 -2.47 13.10 -9.27
C ILE A 181 -1.22 13.77 -9.87
N GLY A 182 -0.46 13.09 -10.74
CA GLY A 182 0.64 13.68 -11.50
C GLY A 182 1.99 13.77 -10.76
N GLY A 183 2.14 13.03 -9.66
CA GLY A 183 3.37 13.05 -8.87
C GLY A 183 4.60 12.63 -9.68
N MET A 184 4.48 11.53 -10.45
CA MET A 184 5.59 11.00 -11.23
C MET A 184 6.04 11.96 -12.34
N ILE A 185 5.12 12.39 -13.21
CA ILE A 185 5.43 13.32 -14.29
C ILE A 185 6.00 14.65 -13.77
N SER A 186 5.56 15.12 -12.59
CA SER A 186 6.07 16.36 -11.98
C SER A 186 7.56 16.27 -11.64
N GLU A 187 8.02 15.12 -11.14
CA GLU A 187 9.42 14.91 -10.78
C GLU A 187 10.29 14.64 -12.01
N ILE A 188 9.73 14.02 -13.06
CA ILE A 188 10.42 13.90 -14.36
C ILE A 188 10.69 15.29 -14.95
N VAL A 189 9.69 16.18 -15.02
CA VAL A 189 9.91 17.50 -15.63
C VAL A 189 10.80 18.41 -14.78
N LYS A 190 10.86 18.21 -13.45
CA LYS A 190 11.86 18.87 -12.59
C LYS A 190 13.28 18.43 -12.92
N SER A 191 13.47 17.13 -13.17
CA SER A 191 14.78 16.55 -13.52
C SER A 191 15.19 16.87 -14.97
N TYR A 192 14.21 17.07 -15.86
CA TYR A 192 14.41 17.36 -17.28
C TYR A 192 13.64 18.62 -17.70
N PRO A 193 14.16 19.83 -17.39
CA PRO A 193 13.45 21.08 -17.60
C PRO A 193 13.14 21.40 -19.07
N HIS A 194 13.69 20.68 -20.04
CA HIS A 194 13.32 20.85 -21.45
C HIS A 194 12.01 20.13 -21.82
N ILE A 195 11.50 19.24 -20.97
CA ILE A 195 10.27 18.47 -21.19
C ILE A 195 9.04 19.24 -20.69
N LYS A 196 7.96 19.24 -21.48
CA LYS A 196 6.62 19.61 -21.03
C LYS A 196 5.84 18.36 -20.61
N GLY A 197 5.31 18.35 -19.39
CA GLY A 197 4.56 17.23 -18.84
C GLY A 197 3.06 17.36 -19.12
N ILE A 198 2.42 16.25 -19.42
CA ILE A 198 0.96 16.14 -19.51
C ILE A 198 0.55 14.96 -18.62
N ASN A 199 -0.18 15.25 -17.55
CA ASN A 199 -0.79 14.22 -16.72
C ASN A 199 -2.21 13.95 -17.24
N PHE A 200 -2.53 12.69 -17.52
CA PHE A 200 -3.82 12.29 -18.06
C PHE A 200 -4.46 11.22 -17.17
N ASP A 201 -5.64 11.51 -16.60
CA ASP A 201 -6.35 10.58 -15.71
C ASP A 201 -7.87 10.83 -15.69
N LEU A 202 -8.60 10.04 -14.91
CA LEU A 202 -10.04 10.15 -14.71
C LEU A 202 -10.42 11.51 -14.13
N PRO A 203 -11.60 12.06 -14.48
CA PRO A 203 -12.01 13.38 -14.00
C PRO A 203 -12.00 13.55 -12.48
N HIS A 204 -12.44 12.54 -11.73
CA HIS A 204 -12.47 12.59 -10.27
C HIS A 204 -11.07 12.53 -9.65
N VAL A 205 -10.08 11.98 -10.35
CA VAL A 205 -8.68 11.94 -9.90
C VAL A 205 -8.02 13.29 -10.17
N ILE A 206 -8.11 13.78 -11.41
CA ILE A 206 -7.54 15.08 -11.82
C ILE A 206 -8.11 16.24 -11.00
N ALA A 207 -9.39 16.18 -10.61
CA ALA A 207 -10.01 17.18 -9.74
C ALA A 207 -9.31 17.34 -8.38
N THR A 208 -8.52 16.34 -7.95
CA THR A 208 -7.75 16.37 -6.70
C THR A 208 -6.25 16.60 -6.90
N ALA A 209 -5.80 16.78 -8.14
CA ALA A 209 -4.38 16.92 -8.45
C ALA A 209 -3.84 18.30 -8.03
N PRO A 210 -2.69 18.36 -7.33
CA PRO A 210 -2.00 19.63 -7.07
C PRO A 210 -1.54 20.29 -8.37
N VAL A 211 -1.34 21.61 -8.34
CA VAL A 211 -0.70 22.32 -9.45
C VAL A 211 0.79 22.08 -9.42
N TYR A 212 1.34 21.55 -10.52
CA TYR A 212 2.78 21.41 -10.71
C TYR A 212 3.27 22.33 -11.83
N ASP A 213 4.45 22.94 -11.61
CA ASP A 213 5.10 23.70 -12.66
C ASP A 213 5.38 22.80 -13.88
N ARG A 214 5.07 23.32 -15.08
CA ARG A 214 5.31 22.66 -16.37
C ARG A 214 4.55 21.35 -16.61
N VAL A 215 3.52 21.06 -15.81
CA VAL A 215 2.61 19.94 -16.00
C VAL A 215 1.21 20.46 -16.33
N SER A 216 0.63 19.96 -17.41
CA SER A 216 -0.78 20.17 -17.76
C SER A 216 -1.60 18.95 -17.35
N HIS A 217 -2.65 19.15 -16.55
CA HIS A 217 -3.59 18.08 -16.18
C HIS A 217 -4.74 17.99 -17.19
N ILE A 218 -4.99 16.80 -17.71
CA ILE A 218 -6.08 16.51 -18.66
C ILE A 218 -6.96 15.41 -18.06
N ALA A 219 -8.22 15.77 -17.80
CA ALA A 219 -9.25 14.84 -17.37
C ALA A 219 -9.89 14.13 -18.58
N ALA A 220 -9.99 12.81 -18.55
CA ALA A 220 -10.69 12.05 -19.57
C ALA A 220 -11.24 10.72 -19.03
N SER A 221 -12.36 10.27 -19.60
CA SER A 221 -12.90 8.93 -19.35
C SER A 221 -12.58 8.01 -20.52
N ASN A 222 -12.21 6.76 -20.25
CA ASN A 222 -12.27 5.68 -21.23
C ASN A 222 -13.74 5.29 -21.50
N SER A 223 -14.56 6.26 -21.91
CA SER A 223 -15.86 6.00 -22.49
C SER A 223 -15.63 5.58 -23.93
N LYS A 224 -15.43 4.27 -24.12
CA LYS A 224 -15.47 3.49 -25.38
C LYS A 224 -15.26 4.30 -26.68
N CYS A 225 -14.10 4.11 -27.31
CA CYS A 225 -14.11 3.92 -28.76
C CYS A 225 -14.81 2.60 -29.10
#